data_AF-D1MB19-F1
#
_entry.id   AF-D1MB19-F1
#
_cell.length_a   1.000
_cell.length_b   1.000
_cell.length_c   1.000
_cell.angle_alpha   90.00
_cell.angle_beta   90.00
_cell.angle_gamma   90.00
#
_symmetry.space_group_name_H-M   'P 1'
#
loop_
_entity.id
_entity.type
_entity.pdbx_description
1 polymer ?
#
loop_
_entity_poly.entity_id
_entity_poly.type
_entity_poly.pdbx_seq_one_letter_code
_entity_poly.pdbx_strand_id
1 'polypeptide(L)'
;VPGTATYYATIMTIYTWVAKGAWFALGYPYDFIAVPVWIPSAMLLDLTYWATRRNKHMLILVGGTLVGLSLPLFNMINLLLVRDPLEVAFKYPRPTLPPYMTP
;
A
#
# COMPACT_ATOMS: atom_id res chain seq x y z
N VAL A 1 -0.68 1.18 21.71
CA VAL A 1 -1.47 2.40 22.02
C VAL A 1 -2.49 2.55 20.90
N PRO A 2 -3.73 2.99 21.16
CA PRO A 2 -4.68 3.22 20.07
C PRO A 2 -4.13 4.26 19.09
N GLY A 3 -4.23 4.01 17.78
CA GLY A 3 -3.78 4.94 16.74
C GLY A 3 -2.35 4.69 16.23
N THR A 4 -1.62 3.71 16.80
CA THR A 4 -0.26 3.40 16.36
C THR A 4 -0.24 2.85 14.94
N ALA A 5 -1.20 2.00 14.56
CA ALA A 5 -1.22 1.42 13.22
C ALA A 5 -1.52 2.49 12.16
N THR A 6 -2.54 3.32 12.41
CA THR A 6 -2.92 4.42 11.52
C THR A 6 -1.79 5.43 11.38
N TYR A 7 -1.08 5.75 12.47
CA TYR A 7 0.08 6.66 12.43
C TYR A 7 1.18 6.17 11.47
N TYR A 8 1.61 4.91 11.59
CA TYR A 8 2.61 4.34 10.68
C TYR A 8 2.10 4.24 9.24
N ALA A 9 0.81 3.92 9.05
CA ALA A 9 0.20 3.89 7.72
C ALA A 9 0.18 5.29 7.07
N THR A 10 -0.08 6.35 7.82
CA THR A 10 -0.02 7.73 7.31
C THR A 10 1.39 8.11 6.89
N ILE A 11 2.39 7.80 7.73
CA ILE A 11 3.80 8.06 7.40
C ILE A 11 4.18 7.32 6.10
N MET A 12 3.86 6.04 6.00
CA MET A 12 4.12 5.25 4.80
C MET A 12 3.42 5.83 3.57
N THR A 13 2.19 6.30 3.72
CA THR A 13 1.43 6.97 2.64
C THR A 13 2.19 8.21 2.15
N ILE A 14 2.63 9.07 3.06
CA ILE A 14 3.38 10.29 2.70
C ILE A 14 4.67 9.90 1.94
N TYR A 15 5.43 8.93 2.45
CA TYR A 15 6.67 8.51 1.80
C TYR A 15 6.44 7.94 0.40
N THR A 16 5.41 7.12 0.20
CA THR A 16 5.14 6.55 -1.13
C THR A 16 4.61 7.56 -2.12
N TRP A 17 3.83 8.55 -1.67
CA TRP A 17 3.43 9.67 -2.52
C TRP A 17 4.60 10.55 -2.92
N VAL A 18 5.51 10.87 -1.99
CA VAL A 18 6.73 11.63 -2.29
C VAL A 18 7.60 10.86 -3.29
N ALA A 19 7.77 9.54 -3.09
CA ALA A 19 8.51 8.69 -4.02
C ALA A 19 7.87 8.69 -5.41
N LYS A 20 6.54 8.55 -5.51
CA LYS A 20 5.81 8.64 -6.78
C LYS A 20 6.01 10.00 -7.47
N GLY A 21 5.99 11.09 -6.70
CA GLY A 21 6.29 12.43 -7.20
C GLY A 21 7.71 12.54 -7.77
N ALA A 22 8.70 11.92 -7.14
CA ALA A 22 10.08 11.89 -7.63
C ALA A 22 10.21 11.13 -8.97
N TRP A 23 9.54 9.99 -9.12
CA TRP A 23 9.51 9.26 -10.39
C TRP A 23 8.85 10.07 -11.50
N PHE A 24 7.75 10.76 -11.19
CA PHE A 24 7.09 11.65 -12.14
C PHE A 24 8.00 12.80 -12.58
N ALA A 25 8.75 13.41 -11.65
CA ALA A 25 9.73 14.45 -11.95
C ALA A 25 10.89 13.96 -12.84
N LEU A 26 11.21 12.65 -12.81
CA LEU A 26 12.21 12.02 -13.69
C LEU A 26 11.66 11.69 -15.09
N GLY A 27 10.40 12.03 -15.38
CA GLY A 27 9.78 11.85 -16.70
C GLY A 27 9.02 10.53 -16.88
N TYR A 28 8.85 9.74 -15.82
CA TYR A 28 8.01 8.54 -15.87
C TYR A 28 6.52 8.90 -15.79
N PRO A 29 5.62 8.12 -16.41
CA PRO A 29 4.19 8.40 -16.36
C PRO A 29 3.66 8.31 -14.93
N TYR A 30 2.59 9.06 -14.62
CA TYR A 30 2.00 9.06 -13.28
C TYR A 30 1.52 7.66 -12.82
N ASP A 31 1.14 6.80 -13.75
CA ASP A 31 0.69 5.43 -13.47
C ASP A 31 1.84 4.42 -13.39
N PHE A 32 3.10 4.88 -13.50
CA PHE A 32 4.28 4.02 -13.46
C PHE A 32 4.40 3.21 -12.17
N ILE A 33 4.02 3.81 -11.05
CA ILE A 33 3.99 3.17 -9.73
C ILE A 33 2.62 3.40 -9.11
N ALA A 34 1.98 2.30 -8.73
CA ALA A 34 0.78 2.31 -7.91
C ALA A 34 1.14 2.60 -6.45
N VAL A 35 0.40 3.52 -5.82
CA VAL A 35 0.55 3.79 -4.38
C VAL A 35 -0.38 2.85 -3.64
N PRO A 36 0.13 2.01 -2.72
CA PRO A 36 -0.75 1.08 -2.03
C PRO A 36 -1.68 1.79 -1.04
N VAL A 37 -2.87 1.24 -0.84
CA VAL A 37 -3.89 1.76 0.09
C VAL A 37 -3.91 0.90 1.35
N TRP A 38 -3.43 1.45 2.46
CA TRP A 38 -3.32 0.75 3.75
C TRP A 38 -4.00 1.46 4.92
N ILE A 39 -4.37 2.74 4.80
CA ILE A 39 -4.99 3.52 5.90
C ILE A 39 -6.26 2.85 6.42
N PRO A 40 -7.23 2.42 5.57
CA PRO A 40 -8.45 1.81 6.08
C PRO A 40 -8.19 0.49 6.84
N SER A 41 -7.24 -0.33 6.37
CA SER A 41 -6.83 -1.55 7.08
C SER A 41 -6.15 -1.24 8.42
N ALA A 42 -5.29 -0.23 8.47
CA ALA A 42 -4.65 0.19 9.71
C ALA A 42 -5.65 0.73 10.74
N MET A 43 -6.68 1.46 10.27
CA MET A 43 -7.79 1.89 11.12
C MET A 43 -8.57 0.69 11.67
N LEU A 44 -8.80 -0.37 10.87
CA LEU A 44 -9.41 -1.60 11.38
C LEU A 44 -8.56 -2.25 12.48
N LEU A 45 -7.23 -2.24 12.36
CA LEU A 45 -6.35 -2.76 13.40
C LEU A 45 -6.42 -1.92 14.69
N ASP A 46 -6.50 -0.59 14.58
CA ASP A 46 -6.67 0.28 15.75
C ASP A 46 -8.06 0.13 16.38
N LEU A 47 -9.11 -0.02 15.57
CA LEU A 47 -10.47 -0.26 16.04
C LEU A 47 -10.62 -1.63 16.71
N THR A 48 -9.98 -2.68 16.18
CA THR A 48 -9.97 -4.00 16.82
C THR A 48 -9.19 -4.01 18.12
N TYR A 49 -8.08 -3.27 18.21
CA TYR A 49 -7.38 -3.08 19.46
C TYR A 49 -8.28 -2.43 20.53
N TRP A 50 -9.10 -1.46 20.13
CA TRP A 50 -10.08 -0.84 21.01
C TRP A 50 -11.22 -1.79 21.38
N ALA A 51 -11.85 -2.43 20.39
CA ALA A 51 -12.98 -3.35 20.57
C ALA A 51 -12.64 -4.57 21.43
N THR A 52 -11.40 -5.06 21.36
CA THR A 52 -10.91 -6.20 22.16
C THR A 52 -10.40 -5.80 23.55
N ARG A 53 -10.68 -4.56 23.98
CA ARG A 53 -10.19 -4.00 25.26
C ARG A 53 -8.68 -4.19 25.45
N ARG A 54 -7.91 -4.01 24.37
CA ARG A 54 -6.44 -4.12 24.35
C ARG A 54 -5.88 -5.53 24.59
N ASN A 55 -6.67 -6.59 24.37
CA ASN A 55 -6.19 -7.97 24.43
C ASN A 55 -5.27 -8.27 23.22
N LYS A 56 -4.01 -8.62 23.50
CA LYS A 56 -2.99 -8.87 22.46
C LYS A 56 -3.30 -10.09 21.59
N HIS A 57 -3.86 -11.16 22.16
CA HIS A 57 -4.16 -12.38 21.42
C HIS A 57 -5.31 -12.17 20.44
N MET A 58 -6.35 -11.48 20.89
CA MET A 58 -7.49 -11.12 20.05
C MET A 58 -7.12 -10.10 18.98
N LEU A 59 -6.16 -9.20 19.25
CA LEU A 59 -5.63 -8.29 18.23
C LEU A 59 -4.93 -9.05 17.10
N ILE A 60 -4.12 -10.05 17.42
CA ILE A 60 -3.43 -10.85 16.40
C ILE A 60 -4.44 -11.67 15.60
N LEU A 61 -5.39 -12.33 16.28
CA LEU A 61 -6.35 -13.20 15.64
C LEU A 61 -7.37 -12.43 14.80
N VAL A 62 -8.06 -11.45 15.39
CA VAL A 62 -9.14 -10.70 14.71
C VAL A 62 -8.59 -9.50 13.94
N GLY A 63 -7.70 -8.71 14.55
CA GLY A 63 -7.08 -7.57 13.87
C GLY A 63 -6.18 -8.02 12.73
N GLY A 64 -5.36 -9.05 12.93
CA GLY A 64 -4.49 -9.60 11.89
C GLY A 64 -5.27 -10.19 10.72
N THR A 65 -6.35 -10.94 10.97
CA THR A 65 -7.20 -11.45 9.89
C THR A 65 -7.93 -10.34 9.14
N LEU A 66 -8.47 -9.33 9.84
CA LEU A 66 -9.13 -8.19 9.19
C LEU A 66 -8.16 -7.38 8.32
N VAL A 67 -6.94 -7.15 8.77
CA VAL A 67 -5.91 -6.48 7.96
C VAL A 67 -5.51 -7.35 6.76
N GLY A 68 -5.27 -8.64 6.98
CA GLY A 68 -4.88 -9.58 5.93
C GLY A 68 -5.91 -9.70 4.81
N LEU A 69 -7.21 -9.60 5.13
CA LEU A 69 -8.28 -9.66 4.15
C LEU A 69 -8.59 -8.30 3.52
N SER A 70 -8.51 -7.21 4.29
CA SER A 70 -8.89 -5.87 3.81
C SER A 70 -7.81 -5.21 2.94
N LEU A 71 -6.53 -5.42 3.24
CA LEU A 71 -5.42 -4.86 2.47
C LEU A 71 -5.48 -5.21 0.97
N PRO A 72 -5.60 -6.49 0.56
CA PRO A 72 -5.68 -6.83 -0.86
C PRO A 72 -6.93 -6.22 -1.51
N LEU A 73 -8.08 -6.22 -0.84
CA LEU A 73 -9.31 -5.64 -1.36
C LEU A 73 -9.16 -4.14 -1.70
N PHE A 74 -8.62 -3.34 -0.77
CA PHE A 74 -8.42 -1.91 -1.03
C PHE A 74 -7.39 -1.64 -2.14
N ASN A 75 -6.35 -2.45 -2.22
CA ASN A 75 -5.35 -2.32 -3.29
C ASN A 75 -5.90 -2.74 -4.66
N MET A 76 -6.75 -3.77 -4.72
CA MET A 76 -7.41 -4.16 -5.96
C MET A 76 -8.34 -3.06 -6.49
N ILE A 77 -9.11 -2.42 -5.61
CA ILE A 77 -9.97 -1.27 -5.99
C ILE A 77 -9.12 -0.14 -6.59
N ASN A 78 -7.95 0.12 -6.00
CA ASN A 78 -7.04 1.15 -6.52
C ASN A 78 -6.48 0.79 -7.91
N LEU A 79 -6.18 -0.49 -8.16
CA LEU A 79 -5.64 -0.96 -9.44
C LEU A 79 -6.66 -0.90 -10.59
N LEU A 80 -7.97 -0.95 -10.32
CA LEU A 80 -9.00 -0.79 -11.35
C LEU A 80 -8.91 0.57 -12.08
N LEU A 81 -8.32 1.58 -11.44
CA LEU A 81 -8.16 2.93 -11.98
C LEU A 81 -6.81 3.14 -12.68
N VAL A 82 -5.94 2.13 -12.69
CA VAL A 82 -4.60 2.20 -13.23
C VAL A 82 -4.58 1.56 -14.62
N ARG A 83 -3.87 2.18 -15.58
CA ARG A 83 -3.68 1.59 -16.91
C ARG A 83 -2.92 0.27 -16.81
N ASP A 84 -2.99 -0.57 -17.85
CA ASP A 84 -2.31 -1.88 -17.84
C ASP A 84 -0.83 -1.74 -17.39
N PRO A 85 -0.48 -2.26 -16.20
CA PRO A 85 0.85 -2.07 -15.64
C PRO A 85 1.92 -2.78 -16.46
N LEU A 86 1.57 -3.81 -17.22
CA LEU A 86 2.52 -4.52 -18.08
C LEU A 86 2.90 -3.67 -19.28
N GLU A 87 1.92 -3.06 -19.96
CA GLU A 87 2.19 -2.16 -21.09
C GLU A 87 3.09 -0.99 -20.67
N VAL A 88 2.85 -0.42 -19.48
CA VAL A 88 3.68 0.65 -18.93
C VAL A 88 5.10 0.18 -18.67
N ALA A 89 5.27 -1.02 -18.11
CA ALA A 89 6.58 -1.55 -17.75
C ALA A 89 7.46 -1.85 -18.97
N PHE A 90 6.88 -2.33 -20.08
CA PHE A 90 7.61 -2.52 -21.35
C PHE A 90 7.98 -1.19 -22.01
N LYS A 91 7.08 -0.20 -21.97
CA LYS A 91 7.29 1.11 -22.61
C LYS A 91 8.29 1.99 -21.85
N TYR A 92 8.38 1.82 -20.54
CA TYR A 92 9.26 2.58 -19.66
C TYR A 92 10.17 1.64 -18.85
N PRO A 93 11.17 1.00 -19.50
CA PRO A 93 12.05 0.06 -18.82
C PRO A 93 12.92 0.78 -17.80
N ARG A 94 13.17 0.13 -16.65
CA ARG A 94 14.09 0.64 -15.62
C ARG A 94 15.51 0.22 -15.98
N PRO A 95 16.42 1.14 -16.35
CA PRO A 95 17.77 0.79 -16.81
C PRO A 95 18.65 0.14 -15.72
N THR A 96 18.24 0.27 -14.46
CA THR A 96 18.96 -0.26 -13.29
C THR A 96 18.52 -1.67 -12.91
N LEU A 97 17.51 -2.25 -13.58
CA LEU A 97 17.10 -3.62 -13.33
C LEU A 97 17.91 -4.60 -14.20
N PRO A 98 18.26 -5.79 -13.66
CA PRO A 98 18.87 -6.85 -14.44
C PRO A 98 17.96 -7.29 -15.61
N PRO A 99 18.52 -7.76 -16.75
CA PRO A 99 17.76 -8.12 -17.95
C PRO A 99 16.71 -9.24 -17.77
N TYR A 100 16.78 -10.02 -16.68
CA TYR A 100 15.79 -11.05 -16.36
C TYR A 100 14.67 -10.55 -15.42
N MET A 101 14.78 -9.31 -14.93
CA MET A 101 13.77 -8.62 -14.12
C MET A 101 13.04 -7.51 -14.90
N THR A 102 13.47 -7.22 -16.14
CA THR A 102 12.66 -6.50 -17.12
C THR A 102 11.58 -7.46 -17.63
N PRO A 103 10.30 -7.07 -17.63
CA PRO A 103 9.23 -7.90 -18.16
C PRO A 103 9.44 -8.24 -19.63
#